data_AF-A0A7V8W8J2-F1
#
_entry.id   AF-A0A7V8W8J2-F1
#
_cell.length_a   1.000
_cell.length_b   1.000
_cell.length_c   1.000
_cell.angle_alpha   90.00
_cell.angle_beta   90.00
_cell.angle_gamma   90.00
#
_symmetry.space_group_name_H-M   'P 1'
#
loop_
_entity.id
_entity.type
_entity.pdbx_description
1 polymer ?
#
loop_
_entity_poly.entity_id
_entity_poly.type
_entity_poly.pdbx_seq_one_letter_code
_entity_poly.pdbx_strand_id
1 'polypeptide(L)'
;ELLLIEVGPAPGPPPGRRLGLYHIGIKIGDSLDELRAAKEELERAGVTISGMSDHTVSQSLYVTDPDGNEVELYVDADPAVWEKNPEAVLSPTKPLRL
;
A
#
# COMPACT_ATOMS: atom_id res chain seq x y z
N GLU A 1 13.46 -1.36 10.53
CA GLU A 1 12.81 -2.15 11.60
C GLU A 1 11.46 -1.51 11.88
N LEU A 2 10.39 -2.30 11.92
CA LEU A 2 9.03 -1.86 12.21
C LEU A 2 8.59 -2.55 13.50
N LEU A 3 8.04 -1.79 14.45
CA LEU A 3 7.54 -2.32 15.72
C LEU A 3 6.03 -2.04 15.79
N LEU A 4 5.26 -3.09 16.08
CA LEU A 4 3.82 -3.00 16.31
C LEU A 4 3.53 -3.43 17.75
N ILE A 5 2.72 -2.63 18.46
CA ILE A 5 2.37 -2.87 19.86
C ILE A 5 0.86 -2.74 20.00
N GLU A 6 0.21 -3.77 20.53
CA GLU A 6 -1.21 -3.73 20.86
C GLU A 6 -1.46 -2.80 22.06
N VAL A 7 -2.43 -1.90 21.94
CA VAL A 7 -2.77 -0.91 22.98
C VAL A 7 -3.80 -1.45 23.98
N GLY A 8 -4.32 -2.66 23.75
CA GLY A 8 -5.40 -3.28 24.52
C GLY A 8 -6.80 -2.90 23.99
N PRO A 9 -7.87 -3.16 24.76
CA PRO A 9 -9.24 -2.96 24.31
C PRO A 9 -9.55 -1.46 24.11
N ALA A 10 -9.49 -1.02 22.85
CA ALA A 10 -9.86 0.33 22.42
C ALA A 10 -10.79 0.25 21.20
N PRO A 11 -11.66 1.25 20.98
CA PRO A 11 -12.40 1.36 19.73
C PRO A 11 -11.43 1.50 18.55
N GLY A 12 -11.68 0.76 17.47
CA GLY A 12 -10.92 0.88 16.22
C GLY A 12 -11.09 2.24 15.53
N PRO A 13 -10.40 2.48 14.41
CA PRO A 13 -10.46 3.74 13.69
C PRO A 13 -11.91 4.03 13.26
N PRO A 14 -12.45 5.24 13.56
CA PRO A 14 -13.82 5.52 13.18
C PRO A 14 -14.04 5.52 11.65
N PRO A 15 -15.22 5.13 11.16
CA PRO A 15 -15.44 4.92 9.73
C PRO A 15 -15.69 6.23 8.96
N GLY A 16 -15.50 6.19 7.65
CA GLY A 16 -15.88 7.26 6.71
C GLY A 16 -14.85 8.39 6.58
N ARG A 17 -15.21 9.42 5.79
CA ARG A 17 -14.32 10.56 5.50
C ARG A 17 -14.27 11.54 6.67
N ARG A 18 -13.09 11.70 7.24
CA ARG A 18 -12.85 12.38 8.52
C ARG A 18 -11.41 12.84 8.63
N LEU A 19 -11.16 13.75 9.57
CA LEU A 19 -9.80 14.17 9.93
C LEU A 19 -9.13 13.06 10.76
N GLY A 20 -7.87 12.76 10.45
CA GLY A 20 -7.08 11.71 11.10
C GLY A 20 -6.10 11.06 10.14
N LEU A 21 -5.41 10.01 10.61
CA LEU A 21 -4.62 9.13 9.75
C LEU A 21 -5.56 8.43 8.76
N TYR A 22 -5.19 8.44 7.48
CA TYR A 22 -5.93 7.74 6.43
C TYR A 22 -5.39 6.31 6.25
N HIS A 23 -4.13 6.18 5.88
CA HIS A 23 -3.39 4.92 5.84
C HIS A 23 -1.89 5.16 6.05
N ILE A 24 -1.12 4.08 6.17
CA ILE A 24 0.35 4.10 6.10
C ILE A 24 0.84 3.38 4.85
N GLY A 25 1.87 3.91 4.20
CA GLY A 25 2.54 3.27 3.06
C GLY A 25 3.94 2.83 3.42
N ILE A 26 4.29 1.57 3.09
CA ILE A 26 5.59 0.96 3.35
C ILE A 26 6.17 0.46 2.02
N LYS A 27 7.36 0.96 1.66
CA LYS A 27 8.11 0.42 0.54
C LYS A 27 8.68 -0.94 0.91
N ILE A 28 8.35 -1.97 0.13
CA ILE A 28 8.72 -3.36 0.42
C ILE A 28 9.74 -3.96 -0.56
N GLY A 29 10.09 -3.23 -1.62
CA GLY A 29 11.03 -3.67 -2.63
C GLY A 29 11.27 -2.60 -3.70
N ASP A 30 12.04 -2.97 -4.71
CA ASP A 30 12.45 -2.08 -5.81
C ASP A 30 11.92 -2.55 -7.18
N SER A 31 11.10 -3.61 -7.21
CA SER A 31 10.59 -4.20 -8.45
C SER A 31 9.17 -4.73 -8.36
N LEU A 32 8.48 -4.80 -9.52
CA LEU A 32 7.16 -5.44 -9.62
C LEU A 32 7.18 -6.93 -9.28
N ASP A 33 8.31 -7.62 -9.46
CA ASP A 33 8.43 -9.03 -9.11
C ASP A 33 8.46 -9.24 -7.59
N GLU A 34 9.07 -8.32 -6.84
CA GLU A 34 8.98 -8.33 -5.38
C GLU A 34 7.56 -8.03 -4.89
N LEU A 35 6.85 -7.10 -5.55
CA LEU A 35 5.43 -6.84 -5.26
C LEU A 35 4.56 -8.08 -5.54
N ARG A 36 4.83 -8.83 -6.63
CA ARG A 36 4.17 -10.12 -6.92
C ARG A 36 4.47 -11.16 -5.84
N ALA A 37 5.73 -11.28 -5.44
CA ALA A 37 6.13 -12.23 -4.40
C ALA A 37 5.42 -11.93 -3.06
N ALA A 38 5.34 -10.65 -2.68
CA ALA A 38 4.61 -10.21 -1.50
C ALA A 38 3.10 -10.50 -1.61
N LYS A 39 2.49 -10.26 -2.78
CA LYS A 39 1.10 -10.63 -3.04
C LYS A 39 0.86 -12.13 -2.79
N GLU A 40 1.69 -12.99 -3.36
CA GLU A 40 1.56 -14.44 -3.17
C GLU A 40 1.74 -14.86 -1.71
N GLU A 41 2.66 -14.22 -0.99
CA GLU A 41 2.89 -14.48 0.43
C GLU A 41 1.65 -14.13 1.28
N LEU A 42 1.06 -12.96 1.04
CA LEU A 42 -0.18 -12.53 1.69
C LEU A 42 -1.33 -13.49 1.42
N GLU A 43 -1.51 -13.90 0.16
CA GLU A 43 -2.55 -14.85 -0.23
C GLU A 43 -2.35 -16.22 0.42
N ARG A 44 -1.11 -16.73 0.46
CA ARG A 44 -0.78 -17.99 1.16
C ARG A 44 -1.03 -17.90 2.66
N ALA A 45 -0.84 -16.72 3.26
CA ALA A 45 -1.13 -16.46 4.67
C ALA A 45 -2.62 -16.23 4.95
N GLY A 46 -3.49 -16.22 3.92
CA GLY A 46 -4.92 -15.96 4.06
C GLY A 46 -5.27 -14.49 4.32
N VAL A 47 -4.35 -13.56 4.05
CA VAL A 47 -4.60 -12.12 4.16
C VAL A 47 -5.43 -11.66 2.98
N THR A 48 -6.50 -10.93 3.26
CA THR A 48 -7.35 -10.35 2.20
C THR A 48 -6.71 -9.09 1.65
N ILE A 49 -6.42 -9.09 0.35
CA ILE A 49 -5.99 -7.89 -0.37
C ILE A 49 -7.25 -7.11 -0.78
N SER A 50 -7.43 -5.92 -0.20
CA SER A 50 -8.61 -5.08 -0.40
C SER A 50 -8.54 -4.29 -1.72
N GLY A 51 -7.35 -4.08 -2.26
CA GLY A 51 -7.15 -3.37 -3.51
C GLY A 51 -5.74 -3.47 -4.07
N MET A 52 -5.60 -3.08 -5.34
CA MET A 52 -4.31 -2.92 -6.02
C MET A 52 -4.38 -1.70 -6.93
N SER A 53 -3.30 -0.95 -7.04
CA SER A 53 -3.29 0.30 -7.83
C SER A 53 -1.93 0.58 -8.46
N ASP A 54 -1.97 1.17 -9.65
CA ASP A 54 -0.82 1.76 -10.33
C ASP A 54 -0.97 3.28 -10.29
N HIS A 55 -0.12 3.93 -9.48
CA HIS A 55 -0.07 5.40 -9.33
C HIS A 55 0.87 6.05 -10.34
N THR A 56 1.31 5.32 -11.36
CA THR A 56 2.32 5.72 -12.36
C THR A 56 3.74 5.84 -11.79
N VAL A 57 3.91 6.46 -10.62
CA VAL A 57 5.19 6.60 -9.91
C VAL A 57 5.44 5.51 -8.87
N SER A 58 4.41 4.74 -8.51
CA SER A 58 4.48 3.59 -7.62
C SER A 58 3.39 2.57 -7.95
N GLN A 59 3.58 1.32 -7.53
CA GLN A 59 2.59 0.26 -7.61
C GLN A 59 2.35 -0.35 -6.24
N SER A 60 1.08 -0.58 -5.93
CA SER A 60 0.65 -0.79 -4.54
C SER A 60 -0.33 -1.95 -4.39
N LEU A 61 -0.20 -2.65 -3.26
CA LEU A 61 -1.20 -3.57 -2.69
C LEU A 61 -1.77 -2.92 -1.42
N TYR A 62 -3.08 -3.07 -1.21
CA TYR A 62 -3.76 -2.60 -0.01
C TYR A 62 -4.26 -3.78 0.81
N VAL A 63 -3.97 -3.74 2.11
CA VAL A 63 -4.47 -4.68 3.11
C VAL A 63 -4.99 -3.92 4.32
N THR A 64 -5.66 -4.63 5.23
CA THR A 64 -6.09 -4.08 6.51
C THR A 64 -5.41 -4.87 7.62
N ASP A 65 -4.84 -4.17 8.59
CA ASP A 65 -4.31 -4.80 9.80
C ASP A 65 -5.45 -5.35 10.69
N PRO A 66 -5.14 -6.14 11.74
CA PRO A 66 -6.17 -6.67 12.63
C PRO A 66 -7.02 -5.60 13.35
N ASP A 67 -6.53 -4.37 13.46
CA ASP A 67 -7.20 -3.25 14.13
C ASP A 67 -8.08 -2.41 13.17
N GLY A 68 -8.05 -2.71 11.87
CA GLY A 68 -8.84 -2.01 10.86
C GLY A 68 -8.11 -0.86 10.16
N ASN A 69 -6.81 -0.67 10.38
CA ASN A 69 -6.03 0.34 9.68
C ASN A 69 -5.66 -0.14 8.28
N GLU A 70 -5.81 0.72 7.29
CA GLU A 70 -5.34 0.45 5.93
C GLU A 70 -3.82 0.56 5.87
N VAL A 71 -3.19 -0.46 5.30
CA VAL A 71 -1.75 -0.54 5.06
C VAL A 71 -1.51 -0.73 3.56
N GLU A 72 -0.72 0.16 3.00
CA GLU A 72 -0.24 0.10 1.63
C GLU A 72 1.17 -0.50 1.60
N LEU A 73 1.35 -1.54 0.79
CA LEU A 73 2.63 -2.12 0.48
C LEU A 73 2.97 -1.75 -0.96
N TYR A 74 4.07 -1.06 -1.18
CA TYR A 74 4.38 -0.52 -2.50
C TYR A 74 5.82 -0.74 -2.94
N VAL A 75 6.02 -0.61 -4.24
CA VAL A 75 7.33 -0.44 -4.89
C VAL A 75 7.30 0.82 -5.75
N ASP A 76 8.45 1.46 -5.89
CA ASP A 76 8.57 2.62 -6.79
C ASP A 76 8.58 2.16 -8.25
N ALA A 77 8.03 3.00 -9.14
CA ALA A 77 8.31 2.88 -10.56
C ALA A 77 9.76 3.28 -10.88
N ASP A 78 10.18 3.13 -12.13
CA ASP A 78 11.49 3.62 -12.59
C ASP A 78 11.63 5.13 -12.28
N PRO A 79 12.67 5.57 -11.55
CA PRO A 79 12.92 6.98 -11.26
C PRO A 79 12.93 7.90 -12.47
N ALA A 80 13.30 7.38 -13.64
CA ALA A 80 13.25 8.12 -14.88
C ALA A 80 11.85 8.66 -15.22
N VAL A 81 10.77 8.08 -14.67
CA VAL A 81 9.39 8.56 -14.84
C VAL A 81 9.23 9.97 -14.28
N TRP A 82 9.60 10.20 -13.01
CA TRP A 82 9.43 11.51 -12.37
C TRP A 82 10.62 12.45 -12.63
N GLU A 83 11.81 11.93 -12.91
CA GLU A 83 12.94 12.76 -13.33
C GLU A 83 12.69 13.45 -14.67
N LYS A 84 12.05 12.76 -15.62
CA LYS A 84 11.70 13.31 -16.94
C LYS A 84 10.38 14.09 -16.91
N ASN A 85 9.48 13.74 -16.00
CA ASN A 85 8.18 14.39 -15.86
C ASN A 85 7.75 14.47 -14.38
N PRO A 86 8.12 15.55 -13.65
CA PRO A 86 7.73 15.71 -12.26
C PRO A 86 6.20 15.71 -12.02
N GLU A 87 5.41 16.11 -13.03
CA GLU A 87 3.93 16.08 -12.94
C GLU A 87 3.36 14.65 -12.94
N ALA A 88 4.17 13.64 -13.23
CA ALA A 88 3.74 12.23 -13.20
C ALA A 88 3.22 11.81 -11.81
N VAL A 89 3.64 12.47 -10.74
CA VAL A 89 3.11 12.27 -9.37
C VAL A 89 1.61 12.60 -9.26
N LEU A 90 1.08 13.43 -10.16
CA LEU A 90 -0.33 13.80 -10.22
C LEU A 90 -1.14 12.92 -11.19
N SER A 91 -0.51 11.88 -11.75
CA SER A 91 -1.18 11.00 -12.73
C SER A 91 -2.40 10.32 -12.10
N PRO A 92 -3.50 10.18 -12.85
CA PRO A 92 -4.64 9.40 -12.38
C PRO A 92 -4.22 7.95 -12.08
N THR A 93 -4.70 7.43 -10.96
CA THR A 93 -4.53 6.03 -10.57
C THR A 93 -5.19 5.10 -11.59
N LYS A 94 -4.49 4.03 -11.94
CA LYS A 94 -4.92 3.00 -12.90
C LYS A 94 -5.09 1.66 -12.19
N PRO A 95 -5.90 0.73 -12.76
CA PRO A 95 -5.94 -0.64 -12.28
C PRO A 95 -4.58 -1.32 -12.45
N LEU A 96 -4.06 -1.89 -11.37
CA LEU A 96 -2.90 -2.78 -11.42
C LEU A 96 -3.33 -4.23 -11.70
N ARG A 97 -2.49 -4.96 -12.42
CA ARG A 97 -2.63 -6.41 -12.69
C ARG A 97 -1.28 -7.07 -12.42
N LEU A 98 -1.24 -7.91 -11.40
CA LEU A 98 -0.05 -8.65 -10.96
C LEU A 98 -0.23 -10.14 -11.18
#